data_AF-A0AAV7EX61-F1
#
_entry.id   AF-A0AAV7EX61-F1
#
_cell.length_a   1.000
_cell.length_b   1.000
_cell.length_c   1.000
_cell.angle_alpha   90.00
_cell.angle_beta   90.00
_cell.angle_gamma   90.00
#
_symmetry.space_group_name_H-M   'P 1'
#
loop_
_entity.id
_entity.type
_entity.pdbx_description
1 polymer ?
#
loop_
_entity_poly.entity_id
_entity_poly.type
_entity_poly.pdbx_seq_one_letter_code
_entity_poly.pdbx_strand_id
1 'polypeptide(L)'
;MDDSASNLPTSHLLGSVPAVISDDKKTTTYEVPESNLQIFPPTSGGYHSPGSSNGYVGGEEQGGFSWKGVFSISSYKPYFNVDTDVVLDRIKSSLYPLKGDFFSKIEENPDLYGPLWISTTLIFMFTALGNCATYFMDKRTDKSTTWTFDVSKINVAAGVSYGYVGIVPVAFYFLLQYLGSNASLIRLLCMWGYSLFIFMIASFLLLIPFEFVRWIIILLAGCASACFVAVNLKSYVEGAEMLVIVGALVLQFALAIFIKTYFFP
;
A
#
# COMPACT_ATOMS: atom_id res chain seq x y z
N MET A 1 78.95 -25.07 -5.83
CA MET A 1 78.51 -23.81 -5.19
C MET A 1 76.98 -23.82 -5.13
N ASP A 2 76.43 -24.85 -4.48
CA ASP A 2 75.86 -24.82 -3.15
C ASP A 2 74.79 -23.74 -2.85
N ASP A 3 73.55 -24.26 -2.77
CA ASP A 3 72.56 -24.13 -1.68
C ASP A 3 72.06 -22.74 -1.24
N SER A 4 70.73 -22.54 -1.31
CA SER A 4 69.87 -22.65 -0.11
C SER A 4 68.40 -22.34 -0.41
N ALA A 5 67.51 -23.16 0.13
CA ALA A 5 66.06 -23.11 0.06
C ALA A 5 65.42 -22.21 1.14
N SER A 6 64.16 -21.78 0.95
CA SER A 6 63.10 -21.87 1.99
C SER A 6 61.72 -21.40 1.49
N ASN A 7 60.67 -22.04 2.03
CA ASN A 7 59.29 -22.13 1.56
C ASN A 7 58.29 -21.07 2.11
N LEU A 8 57.14 -21.01 1.41
CA LEU A 8 55.77 -20.47 1.64
C LEU A 8 55.23 -20.23 3.09
N PRO A 9 54.20 -19.37 3.27
CA PRO A 9 52.80 -19.85 3.22
C PRO A 9 51.78 -18.90 2.54
N THR A 10 50.91 -19.47 1.70
CA THR A 10 49.66 -18.86 1.24
C THR A 10 48.53 -19.34 2.15
N SER A 11 47.81 -18.40 2.76
CA SER A 11 46.72 -18.65 3.69
C SER A 11 45.47 -19.26 3.03
N HIS A 12 44.92 -20.25 3.73
CA HIS A 12 43.68 -20.98 3.50
C HIS A 12 42.45 -20.11 3.23
N LEU A 13 41.56 -20.58 2.34
CA LEU A 13 40.12 -20.59 2.62
C LEU A 13 39.49 -21.85 1.99
N LEU A 14 38.75 -22.55 2.85
CA LEU A 14 38.13 -23.85 2.66
C LEU A 14 36.99 -23.84 1.62
N GLY A 15 36.88 -24.94 0.86
CA GLY A 15 35.56 -25.46 0.49
C GLY A 15 35.22 -25.57 -1.00
N SER A 16 36.19 -25.78 -1.90
CA SER A 16 35.89 -26.24 -3.27
C SER A 16 35.73 -27.76 -3.29
N VAL A 17 34.50 -28.21 -3.57
CA VAL A 17 34.10 -29.63 -3.64
C VAL A 17 34.75 -30.31 -4.87
N PRO A 18 35.32 -31.53 -4.76
CA PRO A 18 35.95 -32.20 -5.90
C PRO A 18 34.92 -32.80 -6.86
N ALA A 19 35.18 -32.70 -8.17
CA ALA A 19 34.45 -33.45 -9.18
C ALA A 19 34.89 -34.92 -9.17
N VAL A 20 33.96 -35.83 -8.93
CA VAL A 20 34.15 -37.29 -9.08
C VAL A 20 33.35 -37.74 -10.29
N ILE A 21 34.07 -38.26 -11.29
CA ILE A 21 33.51 -39.07 -12.37
C ILE A 21 33.90 -40.52 -12.06
N SER A 22 32.91 -41.39 -11.92
CA SER A 22 33.05 -42.82 -12.18
C SER A 22 31.68 -43.36 -12.57
N ASP A 23 31.61 -43.85 -13.80
CA ASP A 23 30.50 -44.63 -14.35
C ASP A 23 30.24 -45.85 -13.47
N ASP A 24 29.00 -46.03 -13.00
CA ASP A 24 28.38 -47.35 -13.01
C ASP A 24 26.86 -47.27 -12.88
N LYS A 25 26.22 -48.05 -13.76
CA LYS A 25 24.80 -48.12 -14.05
C LYS A 25 24.02 -48.75 -12.90
N LYS A 26 23.14 -47.99 -12.24
CA LYS A 26 21.98 -48.54 -11.52
C LYS A 26 20.82 -47.54 -11.45
N THR A 27 19.72 -47.90 -12.10
CA THR A 27 18.45 -47.18 -12.11
C THR A 27 17.84 -47.16 -10.72
N THR A 28 17.68 -45.97 -10.12
CA THR A 28 16.86 -45.76 -8.92
C THR A 28 15.89 -44.61 -9.16
N THR A 29 14.61 -44.98 -9.25
CA THR A 29 13.45 -44.09 -9.17
C THR A 29 13.48 -43.36 -7.82
N TYR A 30 13.50 -42.03 -7.83
CA TYR A 30 13.31 -41.23 -6.63
C TYR A 30 11.83 -40.91 -6.46
N GLU A 31 11.19 -41.55 -5.48
CA GLU A 31 9.89 -41.14 -4.93
C GLU A 31 10.11 -39.97 -3.96
N VAL A 32 9.24 -38.96 -4.06
CA VAL A 32 9.17 -37.83 -3.13
C VAL A 32 8.55 -38.33 -1.81
N PRO A 33 9.14 -38.09 -0.63
CA PRO A 33 8.53 -38.52 0.62
C PRO A 33 7.35 -37.61 0.99
N GLU A 34 6.14 -38.18 1.02
CA GLU A 34 4.96 -37.55 1.62
C GLU A 34 5.15 -37.41 3.14
N SER A 35 5.02 -36.17 3.64
CA SER A 35 4.94 -35.91 5.08
C SER A 35 3.55 -36.27 5.60
N ASN A 36 3.45 -37.41 6.28
CA ASN A 36 2.29 -37.83 7.08
C ASN A 36 2.08 -36.89 8.28
N LEU A 37 1.11 -35.98 8.20
CA LEU A 37 0.57 -35.29 9.37
C LEU A 37 -0.63 -36.09 9.91
N GLN A 38 -0.34 -37.05 10.80
CA GLN A 38 -1.37 -37.72 11.60
C GLN A 38 -2.09 -36.70 12.50
N ILE A 39 -3.39 -36.55 12.24
CA ILE A 39 -4.34 -35.74 12.99
C ILE A 39 -5.22 -36.73 13.81
N PHE A 40 -5.17 -36.59 15.15
CA PHE A 40 -6.00 -37.20 16.23
C PHE A 40 -5.71 -38.63 16.79
N PRO A 41 -5.95 -38.87 18.11
CA PRO A 41 -5.97 -40.20 18.75
C PRO A 41 -7.37 -40.88 18.65
N PRO A 42 -7.51 -42.17 19.03
CA PRO A 42 -8.51 -43.06 18.42
C PRO A 42 -9.90 -43.03 19.08
N THR A 43 -10.84 -43.55 18.30
CA THR A 43 -12.28 -43.69 18.48
C THR A 43 -12.71 -44.63 19.62
N SER A 44 -13.78 -44.24 20.34
CA SER A 44 -14.72 -45.16 20.99
C SER A 44 -16.13 -44.75 20.58
N GLY A 45 -16.87 -45.69 19.99
CA GLY A 45 -18.02 -45.44 19.11
C GLY A 45 -19.38 -45.17 19.74
N GLY A 46 -20.36 -44.93 18.86
CA GLY A 46 -21.79 -44.87 19.17
C GLY A 46 -22.56 -44.01 18.17
N TYR A 47 -23.26 -44.64 17.22
CA TYR A 47 -24.24 -44.00 16.35
C TYR A 47 -25.51 -43.63 17.14
N HIS A 48 -25.98 -42.37 17.13
CA HIS A 48 -27.37 -41.99 17.40
C HIS A 48 -27.77 -40.67 16.70
N SER A 49 -29.04 -40.60 16.28
CA SER A 49 -29.71 -39.59 15.42
C SER A 49 -30.03 -38.23 16.10
N PRO A 50 -30.53 -37.20 15.36
CA PRO A 50 -30.52 -35.80 15.78
C PRO A 50 -31.75 -35.37 16.61
N GLY A 51 -31.51 -34.57 17.66
CA GLY A 51 -32.56 -33.85 18.38
C GLY A 51 -32.12 -33.21 19.71
N SER A 52 -32.51 -31.95 19.89
CA SER A 52 -32.72 -31.20 21.16
C SER A 52 -31.53 -30.63 21.97
N SER A 53 -31.44 -29.29 21.90
CA SER A 53 -31.34 -28.29 22.98
C SER A 53 -30.67 -28.65 24.32
N ASN A 54 -29.57 -27.97 24.66
CA ASN A 54 -29.49 -26.96 25.75
C ASN A 54 -28.04 -26.60 26.11
N GLY A 55 -27.82 -25.33 26.49
CA GLY A 55 -26.86 -24.96 27.52
C GLY A 55 -25.54 -24.33 27.05
N TYR A 56 -25.58 -23.08 26.56
CA TYR A 56 -24.38 -22.25 26.56
C TYR A 56 -24.13 -21.75 27.99
N VAL A 57 -23.18 -22.41 28.65
CA VAL A 57 -22.54 -21.92 29.88
C VAL A 57 -21.65 -20.74 29.48
N GLY A 58 -21.88 -19.60 30.13
CA GLY A 58 -21.11 -18.38 29.95
C GLY A 58 -19.64 -18.59 30.32
N GLY A 59 -18.76 -18.29 29.36
CA GLY A 59 -17.39 -17.92 29.64
C GLY A 59 -17.31 -16.40 29.75
N GLU A 60 -17.07 -15.91 30.95
CA GLU A 60 -16.71 -14.52 31.21
C GLU A 60 -15.35 -14.21 30.55
N GLU A 61 -15.36 -13.65 29.34
CA GLU A 61 -14.17 -12.97 28.84
C GLU A 61 -14.09 -11.59 29.51
N GLN A 62 -13.33 -11.54 30.61
CA GLN A 62 -12.90 -10.31 31.26
C GLN A 62 -12.23 -9.39 30.22
N GLY A 63 -12.85 -8.24 29.98
CA GLY A 63 -12.34 -7.17 29.13
C GLY A 63 -11.06 -6.55 29.68
N GLY A 64 -9.92 -7.16 29.35
CA GLY A 64 -8.63 -6.51 29.37
C GLY A 64 -8.31 -5.98 27.97
N PHE A 65 -8.02 -4.68 27.83
CA PHE A 65 -7.54 -4.10 26.58
C PHE A 65 -6.20 -4.76 26.20
N SER A 66 -6.26 -5.81 25.36
CA SER A 66 -5.10 -6.60 24.97
C SER A 66 -4.31 -5.85 23.89
N TRP A 67 -3.37 -5.01 24.32
CA TRP A 67 -2.40 -4.33 23.44
C TRP A 67 -1.65 -5.31 22.52
N LYS A 68 -1.51 -6.58 22.95
CA LYS A 68 -0.96 -7.67 22.13
C LYS A 68 -1.79 -7.92 20.87
N GLY A 69 -3.11 -7.73 20.92
CA GLY A 69 -3.98 -7.86 19.74
C GLY A 69 -3.74 -6.75 18.74
N VAL A 70 -3.65 -5.49 19.18
CA VAL A 70 -3.46 -4.34 18.27
C VAL A 70 -2.09 -4.35 17.60
N PHE A 71 -1.04 -4.79 18.29
CA PHE A 71 0.31 -4.87 17.71
C PHE A 71 0.65 -6.24 17.09
N SER A 72 -0.31 -7.16 17.04
CA SER A 72 -0.09 -8.46 16.39
C SER A 72 -0.26 -8.34 14.88
N ILE A 73 0.72 -8.86 14.14
CA ILE A 73 0.62 -8.98 12.68
C ILE A 73 -0.65 -9.72 12.24
N SER A 74 -1.12 -10.68 13.04
CA SER A 74 -2.31 -11.48 12.74
C SER A 74 -3.58 -10.63 12.65
N SER A 75 -3.66 -9.52 13.39
CA SER A 75 -4.82 -8.62 13.36
C SER A 75 -4.89 -7.79 12.08
N TYR A 76 -3.76 -7.61 11.39
CA TYR A 76 -3.70 -6.85 10.13
C TYR A 76 -3.79 -7.73 8.88
N LYS A 77 -3.47 -9.03 8.99
CA LYS A 77 -3.50 -9.97 7.85
C LYS A 77 -4.76 -9.88 6.99
N PRO A 78 -5.99 -9.79 7.54
CA PRO A 78 -7.19 -9.74 6.71
C PRO A 78 -7.21 -8.55 5.74
N TYR A 79 -6.70 -7.39 6.16
CA TYR A 79 -6.70 -6.16 5.34
C TYR A 79 -5.69 -6.19 4.18
N PHE A 80 -4.80 -7.19 4.13
CA PHE A 80 -3.87 -7.42 3.04
C PHE A 80 -4.24 -8.63 2.19
N ASN A 81 -5.25 -9.39 2.59
CA ASN A 81 -5.76 -10.54 1.86
C ASN A 81 -6.86 -10.09 0.89
N VAL A 82 -6.46 -9.41 -0.18
CA VAL A 82 -7.37 -8.86 -1.19
C VAL A 82 -6.99 -9.34 -2.60
N ASP A 83 -7.99 -9.71 -3.37
CA ASP A 83 -7.80 -10.14 -4.75
C ASP A 83 -7.58 -8.96 -5.70
N THR A 84 -6.90 -9.22 -6.82
CA THR A 84 -6.49 -8.18 -7.77
C THR A 84 -7.68 -7.50 -8.43
N ASP A 85 -8.74 -8.25 -8.75
CA ASP A 85 -9.97 -7.75 -9.34
C ASP A 85 -10.70 -6.77 -8.42
N VAL A 86 -10.72 -7.04 -7.11
CA VAL A 86 -11.26 -6.13 -6.08
C VAL A 86 -10.48 -4.81 -6.06
N VAL A 87 -9.15 -4.88 -6.09
CA VAL A 87 -8.29 -3.69 -6.13
C VAL A 87 -8.53 -2.89 -7.41
N LEU A 88 -8.66 -3.55 -8.56
CA LEU A 88 -8.95 -2.90 -9.84
C LEU A 88 -10.33 -2.25 -9.88
N ASP A 89 -11.35 -2.87 -9.30
CA ASP A 89 -12.68 -2.29 -9.19
C ASP A 89 -12.68 -1.03 -8.31
N ARG A 90 -11.94 -1.06 -7.19
CA ARG A 90 -11.72 0.11 -6.30
C ARG A 90 -10.99 1.25 -7.02
N ILE A 91 -9.96 0.93 -7.80
CA ILE A 91 -9.27 1.88 -8.67
C ILE A 91 -10.25 2.51 -9.66
N LYS A 92 -11.08 1.70 -10.33
CA LYS A 92 -12.08 2.23 -11.28
C LYS A 92 -13.07 3.16 -10.59
N SER A 93 -13.58 2.80 -9.41
CA SER A 93 -14.45 3.71 -8.62
C SER A 93 -13.73 5.00 -8.22
N SER A 94 -12.42 4.97 -7.93
CA SER A 94 -11.65 6.18 -7.65
C SER A 94 -11.55 7.13 -8.85
N LEU A 95 -11.47 6.59 -10.07
CA LEU A 95 -11.41 7.39 -11.30
C LEU A 95 -12.77 7.95 -11.73
N TYR A 96 -13.88 7.33 -11.29
CA TYR A 96 -15.25 7.73 -11.62
C TYR A 96 -16.03 8.11 -10.35
N PRO A 97 -15.69 9.26 -9.73
CA PRO A 97 -16.17 9.63 -8.39
C PRO A 97 -17.69 9.83 -8.27
N LEU A 98 -18.37 10.08 -9.39
CA LEU A 98 -19.80 10.44 -9.40
C LEU A 98 -20.73 9.30 -8.97
N LYS A 99 -20.25 8.05 -8.92
CA LYS A 99 -21.08 6.90 -8.52
C LYS A 99 -21.34 6.85 -7.01
N GLY A 100 -20.41 7.33 -6.19
CA GLY A 100 -20.52 7.30 -4.73
C GLY A 100 -20.67 5.90 -4.11
N ASP A 101 -20.30 4.85 -4.85
CA ASP A 101 -20.46 3.45 -4.46
C ASP A 101 -19.22 2.88 -3.75
N PHE A 102 -18.19 3.69 -3.51
CA PHE A 102 -16.93 3.17 -3.00
C PHE A 102 -17.06 2.70 -1.55
N PHE A 103 -17.74 3.46 -0.68
CA PHE A 103 -17.90 3.04 0.72
C PHE A 103 -18.70 1.75 0.91
N SER A 104 -19.65 1.44 0.03
CA SER A 104 -20.36 0.15 0.07
C SER A 104 -19.46 -1.01 -0.36
N LYS A 105 -18.56 -0.78 -1.34
CA LYS A 105 -17.55 -1.77 -1.78
C LYS A 105 -16.48 -2.12 -0.75
N ILE A 106 -16.30 -1.26 0.26
CA ILE A 106 -15.30 -1.46 1.33
C ILE A 106 -15.95 -1.64 2.70
N GLU A 107 -17.27 -1.78 2.76
CA GLU A 107 -18.00 -1.95 4.03
C GLU A 107 -17.66 -3.29 4.70
N GLU A 108 -17.74 -4.38 3.93
CA GLU A 108 -17.52 -5.73 4.44
C GLU A 108 -16.04 -6.13 4.42
N ASN A 109 -15.26 -5.62 3.47
CA ASN A 109 -13.87 -6.00 3.28
C ASN A 109 -12.97 -4.81 2.94
N PRO A 110 -12.75 -3.86 3.86
CA PRO A 110 -11.81 -2.76 3.62
C PRO A 110 -10.38 -3.31 3.56
N ASP A 111 -9.50 -2.70 2.78
CA ASP A 111 -8.10 -3.12 2.64
C ASP A 111 -7.11 -2.02 2.99
N LEU A 112 -5.90 -2.43 3.37
CA LEU A 112 -4.72 -1.58 3.56
C LEU A 112 -3.66 -1.82 2.48
N TYR A 113 -3.81 -2.88 1.68
CA TYR A 113 -2.91 -3.20 0.56
C TYR A 113 -2.91 -2.10 -0.51
N GLY A 114 -4.08 -1.68 -0.99
CA GLY A 114 -4.25 -0.65 -2.00
C GLY A 114 -3.62 0.68 -1.60
N PRO A 115 -3.99 1.26 -0.45
CA PRO A 115 -3.36 2.49 0.07
C PRO A 115 -1.83 2.41 0.14
N LEU A 116 -1.28 1.30 0.64
CA LEU A 116 0.16 1.09 0.74
C LEU A 116 0.81 1.02 -0.65
N TRP A 117 0.22 0.26 -1.57
CA TRP A 117 0.72 0.10 -2.93
C TRP A 117 0.67 1.43 -3.71
N ILE A 118 -0.45 2.16 -3.64
CA ILE A 118 -0.63 3.44 -4.32
C ILE A 118 0.36 4.47 -3.81
N SER A 119 0.47 4.64 -2.48
CA SER A 119 1.39 5.60 -1.88
C SER A 119 2.84 5.29 -2.23
N THR A 120 3.27 4.02 -2.13
CA THR A 120 4.62 3.60 -2.50
C THR A 120 4.93 3.87 -3.97
N THR A 121 3.99 3.59 -4.86
CA THR A 121 4.14 3.86 -6.29
C THR A 121 4.24 5.36 -6.57
N LEU A 122 3.44 6.19 -5.88
CA LEU A 122 3.51 7.65 -6.02
C LEU A 122 4.86 8.23 -5.60
N ILE A 123 5.50 7.68 -4.56
CA ILE A 123 6.84 8.11 -4.14
C ILE A 123 7.82 7.98 -5.30
N PHE A 124 7.81 6.82 -5.96
CA PHE A 124 8.62 6.58 -7.13
C PHE A 124 8.24 7.54 -8.28
N MET A 125 6.95 7.69 -8.59
CA MET A 125 6.49 8.56 -9.68
C MET A 125 6.87 10.02 -9.47
N PHE A 126 6.64 10.58 -8.28
CA PHE A 126 6.99 11.97 -7.97
C PHE A 126 8.49 12.22 -8.06
N THR A 127 9.30 11.25 -7.62
CA THR A 127 10.76 11.35 -7.69
C THR A 127 11.27 11.21 -9.12
N ALA A 128 10.91 10.13 -9.81
CA ALA A 128 11.43 9.81 -11.13
C ALA A 128 10.82 10.72 -12.20
N LEU A 129 9.49 10.79 -12.29
CA LEU A 129 8.81 11.59 -13.30
C LEU A 129 8.95 13.09 -13.03
N GLY A 130 9.01 13.52 -11.77
CA GLY A 130 9.29 14.92 -11.42
C GLY A 130 10.68 15.37 -11.90
N ASN A 131 11.71 14.55 -11.68
CA ASN A 131 13.05 14.81 -12.23
C ASN A 131 13.06 14.81 -13.77
N CYS A 132 12.41 13.84 -14.41
CA CYS A 132 12.26 13.81 -15.87
C CYS A 132 11.52 15.05 -16.41
N ALA A 133 10.47 15.50 -15.73
CA ALA A 133 9.69 16.67 -16.11
C ALA A 133 10.50 17.96 -16.04
N THR A 134 11.36 18.11 -15.02
CA THR A 134 12.33 19.22 -14.92
C THR A 134 13.33 19.18 -16.08
N TYR A 135 13.90 18.01 -16.37
CA TYR A 135 14.82 17.84 -17.51
C TYR A 135 14.20 18.26 -18.85
N PHE A 136 12.95 17.87 -19.11
CA PHE A 136 12.26 18.28 -20.34
C PHE A 136 11.97 19.78 -20.38
N MET A 137 11.70 20.41 -19.24
CA MET A 137 11.48 21.86 -19.15
C MET A 137 12.77 22.63 -19.44
N ASP A 138 13.88 22.20 -18.85
CA ASP A 138 15.20 22.81 -19.03
C ASP A 138 15.63 22.71 -20.49
N LYS A 139 15.59 21.51 -21.08
CA LYS A 139 15.99 21.29 -22.48
C LYS A 139 15.20 22.13 -23.49
N ARG A 140 13.95 22.49 -23.14
CA ARG A 140 13.11 23.36 -23.95
C ARG A 140 13.46 24.84 -23.78
N THR A 141 13.78 25.27 -22.56
CA THR A 141 13.91 26.69 -22.19
C THR A 141 15.34 27.19 -22.38
N ASP A 142 16.33 26.39 -21.99
CA ASP A 142 17.75 26.75 -22.07
C ASP A 142 18.61 25.54 -22.43
N LYS A 143 19.39 25.65 -23.51
CA LYS A 143 20.28 24.57 -23.96
C LYS A 143 21.63 24.55 -23.24
N SER A 144 21.92 25.56 -22.43
CA SER A 144 23.24 25.77 -21.81
C SER A 144 23.34 25.33 -20.35
N THR A 145 22.21 25.04 -19.69
CA THR A 145 22.18 24.64 -18.28
C THR A 145 22.49 23.15 -18.11
N THR A 146 23.44 22.83 -17.23
CA THR A 146 23.70 21.45 -16.80
C THR A 146 22.61 20.99 -15.84
N TRP A 147 21.73 20.10 -16.32
CA TRP A 147 20.69 19.50 -15.48
C TRP A 147 21.29 18.45 -14.54
N THR A 148 20.82 18.43 -13.29
CA THR A 148 21.19 17.45 -12.28
C THR A 148 19.95 16.79 -11.67
N PHE A 149 20.04 15.49 -11.43
CA PHE A 149 18.98 14.74 -10.74
C PHE A 149 18.96 15.10 -9.24
N ASP A 150 17.80 15.56 -8.74
CA ASP A 150 17.61 15.84 -7.32
C ASP A 150 17.09 14.59 -6.59
N VAL A 151 18.00 13.95 -5.84
CA VAL A 151 17.71 12.76 -5.03
C VAL A 151 16.85 13.10 -3.82
N SER A 152 16.90 14.34 -3.31
CA SER A 152 16.18 14.74 -2.09
C SER A 152 14.67 14.68 -2.25
N LYS A 153 14.18 14.75 -3.50
CA LYS A 153 12.76 14.59 -3.84
C LYS A 153 12.17 13.28 -3.31
N ILE A 154 12.96 12.20 -3.20
CA ILE A 154 12.46 10.92 -2.68
C ILE A 154 12.00 11.01 -1.22
N ASN A 155 12.73 11.75 -0.39
CA ASN A 155 12.42 11.90 1.02
C ASN A 155 11.14 12.72 1.21
N VAL A 156 10.99 13.80 0.45
CA VAL A 156 9.79 14.63 0.48
C VAL A 156 8.59 13.88 -0.10
N ALA A 157 8.79 13.12 -1.17
CA ALA A 157 7.75 12.26 -1.74
C ALA A 157 7.28 11.21 -0.73
N ALA A 158 8.21 10.54 -0.04
CA ALA A 158 7.87 9.59 1.03
C ALA A 158 7.09 10.24 2.17
N GLY A 159 7.57 11.38 2.66
CA GLY A 159 6.93 12.13 3.73
C GLY A 159 5.51 12.57 3.35
N VAL A 160 5.33 13.16 2.15
CA VAL A 160 4.01 13.63 1.73
C VAL A 160 3.06 12.48 1.42
N SER A 161 3.49 11.43 0.72
CA SER A 161 2.62 10.32 0.33
C SER A 161 2.17 9.48 1.53
N TYR A 162 3.10 9.01 2.37
CA TYR A 162 2.73 8.24 3.56
C TYR A 162 2.10 9.11 4.65
N GLY A 163 2.61 10.34 4.84
CA GLY A 163 2.04 11.29 5.78
C GLY A 163 0.59 11.63 5.44
N TYR A 164 0.28 11.87 4.16
CA TYR A 164 -1.07 12.20 3.74
C TYR A 164 -2.03 11.01 3.91
N VAL A 165 -1.64 9.80 3.47
CA VAL A 165 -2.48 8.60 3.62
C VAL A 165 -2.67 8.19 5.08
N GLY A 166 -1.70 8.44 5.95
CA GLY A 166 -1.80 8.10 7.37
C GLY A 166 -2.51 9.18 8.20
N ILE A 167 -2.00 10.41 8.17
CA ILE A 167 -2.39 11.48 9.11
C ILE A 167 -3.79 12.02 8.79
N VAL A 168 -4.10 12.25 7.51
CA VAL A 168 -5.36 12.89 7.12
C VAL A 168 -6.58 12.01 7.50
N PRO A 169 -6.63 10.71 7.17
CA PRO A 169 -7.74 9.85 7.56
C PRO A 169 -7.90 9.72 9.07
N VAL A 170 -6.79 9.71 9.82
CA VAL A 170 -6.81 9.69 11.29
C VAL A 170 -7.42 10.98 11.84
N ALA A 171 -7.04 12.15 11.30
CA ALA A 171 -7.64 13.42 11.70
C ALA A 171 -9.15 13.46 11.41
N PHE A 172 -9.57 12.98 10.22
CA PHE A 172 -10.98 12.86 9.87
C PHE A 172 -11.72 11.84 10.74
N TYR A 173 -11.08 10.73 11.11
CA TYR A 173 -11.65 9.74 12.02
C TYR A 173 -12.01 10.36 13.37
N PHE A 174 -11.07 11.08 14.00
CA PHE A 174 -11.33 11.75 15.26
C PHE A 174 -12.37 12.87 15.13
N LEU A 175 -12.34 13.64 14.03
CA LEU A 175 -13.35 14.66 13.75
C LEU A 175 -14.75 14.04 13.64
N LEU A 176 -14.90 12.97 12.86
CA LEU A 176 -16.18 12.28 12.67
C LEU A 176 -16.67 11.63 13.98
N GLN A 177 -15.76 11.06 14.77
CA GLN A 177 -16.09 10.52 16.09
C GLN A 177 -16.58 11.62 17.04
N TYR A 178 -15.94 12.80 17.02
CA TYR A 178 -16.37 13.97 17.80
C TYR A 178 -17.77 14.46 17.39
N LEU A 179 -18.09 14.36 16.10
CA LEU A 179 -19.41 14.70 15.56
C LEU A 179 -20.46 13.60 15.80
N GLY A 180 -20.12 12.51 16.49
CA GLY A 180 -21.03 11.41 16.83
C GLY A 180 -21.26 10.40 15.71
N SER A 181 -20.43 10.40 14.66
CA SER A 181 -20.53 9.46 13.54
C SER A 181 -19.81 8.14 13.84
N ASN A 182 -20.37 7.02 13.38
CA ASN A 182 -19.77 5.68 13.51
C ASN A 182 -18.78 5.39 12.37
N ALA A 183 -17.77 6.24 12.22
CA ALA A 183 -16.75 6.08 11.17
C ALA A 183 -15.78 4.93 11.50
N SER A 184 -15.34 4.19 10.49
CA SER A 184 -14.26 3.21 10.62
C SER A 184 -12.95 3.77 10.09
N LEU A 185 -11.92 3.78 10.93
CA LEU A 185 -10.59 4.27 10.55
C LEU A 185 -10.03 3.51 9.34
N ILE A 186 -10.20 2.19 9.29
CA ILE A 186 -9.69 1.35 8.20
C ILE A 186 -10.41 1.70 6.89
N ARG A 187 -11.73 1.95 6.94
CA ARG A 187 -12.50 2.40 5.76
C ARG A 187 -12.01 3.76 5.26
N LEU A 188 -11.70 4.68 6.17
CA LEU A 188 -11.15 6.00 5.83
C LEU A 188 -9.75 5.89 5.23
N LEU A 189 -8.84 5.10 5.82
CA LEU A 189 -7.50 4.84 5.29
C LEU A 189 -7.55 4.24 3.87
N CYS A 190 -8.42 3.24 3.68
CA CYS A 190 -8.69 2.63 2.38
C CYS A 190 -9.12 3.70 1.36
N MET A 191 -10.24 4.38 1.62
CA MET A 191 -10.79 5.39 0.72
C MET A 191 -9.78 6.51 0.40
N TRP A 192 -9.10 7.07 1.39
CA TRP A 192 -8.14 8.14 1.15
C TRP A 192 -6.93 7.67 0.34
N GLY A 193 -6.45 6.44 0.58
CA GLY A 193 -5.38 5.84 -0.20
C GLY A 193 -5.75 5.70 -1.68
N TYR A 194 -6.96 5.18 -1.96
CA TYR A 194 -7.47 5.07 -3.33
C TYR A 194 -7.71 6.42 -4.00
N SER A 195 -8.05 7.47 -3.24
CA SER A 195 -8.19 8.84 -3.77
C SER A 195 -6.92 9.36 -4.45
N LEU A 196 -5.75 8.85 -4.04
CA LEU A 196 -4.47 9.29 -4.58
C LEU A 196 -4.11 8.66 -5.94
N PHE A 197 -4.82 7.61 -6.35
CA PHE A 197 -4.55 6.94 -7.63
C PHE A 197 -4.63 7.89 -8.83
N ILE A 198 -5.52 8.89 -8.78
CA ILE A 198 -5.66 9.92 -9.81
C ILE A 198 -4.33 10.68 -10.02
N PHE A 199 -3.57 10.95 -8.95
CA PHE A 199 -2.28 11.62 -9.05
C PHE A 199 -1.20 10.75 -9.72
N MET A 200 -1.38 9.43 -9.73
CA MET A 200 -0.49 8.52 -10.45
C MET A 200 -0.63 8.73 -11.96
N ILE A 201 -1.87 8.79 -12.45
CA ILE A 201 -2.18 9.11 -13.85
C ILE A 201 -1.72 10.53 -14.19
N ALA A 202 -2.01 11.49 -13.30
CA ALA A 202 -1.58 12.88 -13.49
C ALA A 202 -0.06 13.01 -13.62
N SER A 203 0.73 12.26 -12.82
CA SER A 203 2.20 12.32 -12.84
C SER A 203 2.79 12.00 -14.21
N PHE A 204 2.18 11.06 -14.97
CA PHE A 204 2.60 10.80 -16.35
C PHE A 204 2.25 11.95 -17.29
N LEU A 205 1.04 12.52 -17.15
CA LEU A 205 0.59 13.64 -17.98
C LEU A 205 1.41 14.91 -17.72
N LEU A 206 1.91 15.09 -16.49
CA LEU A 206 2.74 16.24 -16.10
C LEU A 206 4.15 16.24 -16.74
N LEU A 207 4.56 15.17 -17.44
CA LEU A 207 5.81 15.18 -18.22
C LEU A 207 5.78 16.21 -19.35
N ILE A 208 4.60 16.60 -19.84
CA ILE A 208 4.41 17.57 -20.91
C ILE A 208 5.12 18.90 -20.53
N PRO A 209 6.11 19.39 -21.31
CA PRO A 209 6.91 20.57 -20.95
C PRO A 209 6.20 21.87 -21.36
N PHE A 210 4.97 22.04 -20.86
CA PHE A 210 4.15 23.23 -21.04
C PHE A 210 3.47 23.60 -19.72
N GLU A 211 3.87 24.73 -19.15
CA GLU A 211 3.49 25.12 -17.80
C GLU A 211 1.97 25.28 -17.61
N PHE A 212 1.31 25.94 -18.57
CA PHE A 212 -0.14 26.10 -18.55
C PHE A 212 -0.89 24.75 -18.55
N VAL A 213 -0.41 23.79 -19.35
CA VAL A 213 -1.02 22.45 -19.45
C VAL A 213 -0.83 21.68 -18.15
N ARG A 214 0.35 21.78 -17.51
CA ARG A 214 0.62 21.16 -16.20
C ARG A 214 -0.35 21.65 -15.12
N TRP A 215 -0.61 22.95 -15.06
CA TRP A 215 -1.60 23.52 -14.14
C TRP A 215 -3.01 22.99 -14.38
N ILE A 216 -3.45 22.89 -15.63
CA ILE A 216 -4.78 22.34 -15.94
C ILE A 216 -4.88 20.87 -15.48
N ILE A 217 -3.87 20.05 -15.82
CA ILE A 217 -3.84 18.63 -15.46
C ILE A 217 -3.95 18.45 -13.95
N ILE A 218 -3.11 19.15 -13.18
CA ILE A 218 -3.07 18.94 -11.73
C ILE A 218 -4.32 19.47 -11.03
N LEU A 219 -4.90 20.58 -11.51
CA LEU A 219 -6.14 21.12 -10.96
C LEU A 219 -7.31 20.17 -11.25
N LEU A 220 -7.38 19.60 -12.46
CA LEU A 220 -8.40 18.60 -12.80
C LEU A 220 -8.24 17.31 -11.97
N ALA A 221 -7.01 16.85 -11.77
CA ALA A 221 -6.70 15.72 -10.89
C ALA A 221 -7.12 16.00 -9.44
N GLY A 222 -6.80 17.19 -8.92
CA GLY A 222 -7.23 17.68 -7.62
C GLY A 222 -8.76 17.70 -7.50
N CYS A 223 -9.47 18.28 -8.47
CA CYS A 223 -10.93 18.27 -8.52
C CYS A 223 -11.52 16.85 -8.48
N ALA A 224 -10.98 15.94 -9.29
CA ALA A 224 -11.48 14.56 -9.35
C ALA A 224 -11.25 13.81 -8.03
N SER A 225 -10.06 13.94 -7.43
CA SER A 225 -9.74 13.33 -6.13
C SER A 225 -10.58 13.94 -5.00
N ALA A 226 -10.75 15.26 -5.01
CA ALA A 226 -11.59 15.98 -4.05
C ALA A 226 -13.06 15.58 -4.17
N CYS A 227 -13.59 15.44 -5.38
CA CYS A 227 -14.93 14.95 -5.64
C CYS A 227 -15.10 13.51 -5.13
N PHE A 228 -14.14 12.63 -5.41
CA PHE A 228 -14.15 11.24 -4.92
C PHE A 228 -14.29 11.19 -3.39
N VAL A 229 -13.45 11.92 -2.67
CA VAL A 229 -13.50 11.94 -1.21
C VAL A 229 -14.79 12.57 -0.69
N ALA A 230 -15.22 13.70 -1.26
CA ALA A 230 -16.42 14.41 -0.82
C ALA A 230 -17.70 13.57 -0.98
N VAL A 231 -17.89 12.92 -2.13
CA VAL A 231 -19.07 12.08 -2.39
C VAL A 231 -19.14 10.92 -1.41
N ASN A 232 -18.00 10.29 -1.12
CA ASN A 232 -17.96 9.18 -0.17
C ASN A 232 -18.16 9.65 1.27
N LEU A 233 -17.52 10.74 1.70
CA LEU A 233 -17.69 11.24 3.08
C LEU A 233 -19.11 11.69 3.41
N LYS A 234 -19.92 12.02 2.39
CA LYS A 234 -21.31 12.45 2.59
C LYS A 234 -22.13 11.44 3.41
N SER A 235 -21.86 10.14 3.30
CA SER A 235 -22.57 9.10 4.05
C SER A 235 -22.33 9.14 5.57
N TYR A 236 -21.29 9.84 6.05
CA TYR A 236 -20.92 9.89 7.46
C TYR A 236 -21.34 11.16 8.19
N VAL A 237 -21.86 12.16 7.47
CA VAL A 237 -22.02 13.50 8.02
C VAL A 237 -23.47 13.92 7.94
N GLU A 238 -24.18 13.85 9.06
CA GLU A 238 -25.48 14.50 9.23
C GLU A 238 -25.27 15.82 9.99
N GLY A 239 -25.66 16.96 9.39
CA GLY A 239 -25.63 18.27 10.05
C GLY A 239 -24.29 19.03 10.06
N ALA A 240 -23.15 18.38 9.82
CA ALA A 240 -21.82 19.02 9.72
C ALA A 240 -21.18 18.95 8.33
N GLU A 241 -22.00 18.71 7.28
CA GLU A 241 -21.55 18.36 5.92
C GLU A 241 -20.56 19.37 5.36
N MET A 242 -20.83 20.67 5.53
CA MET A 242 -19.97 21.71 4.97
C MET A 242 -18.55 21.68 5.53
N LEU A 243 -18.36 21.52 6.84
CA LEU A 243 -17.03 21.56 7.45
C LEU A 243 -16.17 20.39 6.97
N VAL A 244 -16.73 19.18 6.99
CA VAL A 244 -16.02 17.96 6.61
C VAL A 244 -15.71 17.97 5.11
N ILE A 245 -16.68 18.31 4.26
CA ILE A 245 -16.50 18.35 2.81
C ILE A 245 -15.51 19.44 2.42
N VAL A 246 -15.67 20.67 2.94
CA VAL A 246 -14.76 21.79 2.63
C VAL A 246 -13.34 21.46 3.10
N GLY A 247 -13.18 20.88 4.30
CA GLY A 247 -11.88 20.41 4.78
C GLY A 247 -11.23 19.40 3.84
N ALA A 248 -11.99 18.42 3.37
CA ALA A 248 -11.51 17.41 2.42
C ALA A 248 -11.12 18.03 1.06
N LEU A 249 -11.94 18.94 0.54
CA LEU A 249 -11.65 19.67 -0.70
C LEU A 249 -10.34 20.46 -0.56
N VAL A 250 -10.20 21.25 0.51
CA VAL A 250 -9.00 22.07 0.76
C VAL A 250 -7.75 21.21 0.82
N LEU A 251 -7.79 20.07 1.52
CA LEU A 251 -6.64 19.17 1.62
C LEU A 251 -6.26 18.56 0.28
N GLN A 252 -7.24 18.14 -0.53
CA GLN A 252 -6.96 17.54 -1.85
C GLN A 252 -6.40 18.57 -2.83
N PHE A 253 -6.90 19.81 -2.83
CA PHE A 253 -6.32 20.88 -3.63
C PHE A 253 -4.95 21.32 -3.12
N ALA A 254 -4.75 21.40 -1.80
CA ALA A 254 -3.45 21.72 -1.22
C ALA A 254 -2.40 20.68 -1.62
N LEU A 255 -2.76 19.39 -1.56
CA LEU A 255 -1.91 18.31 -2.04
C LEU A 255 -1.61 18.44 -3.54
N ALA A 256 -2.64 18.67 -4.36
CA ALA A 256 -2.48 18.84 -5.81
C ALA A 256 -1.53 19.99 -6.15
N ILE A 257 -1.74 21.16 -5.53
CA ILE A 257 -0.89 22.34 -5.71
C ILE A 257 0.55 22.03 -5.27
N PHE A 258 0.72 21.40 -4.10
CA PHE A 258 2.04 21.01 -3.61
C PHE A 258 2.76 20.04 -4.55
N ILE A 259 2.04 19.04 -5.08
CA ILE A 259 2.60 18.10 -6.06
C ILE A 259 3.15 18.85 -7.27
N LYS A 260 2.36 19.77 -7.83
CA LYS A 260 2.78 20.56 -8.98
C LYS A 260 3.97 21.45 -8.65
N THR A 261 3.92 22.21 -7.56
CA THR A 261 4.94 23.24 -7.32
C THR A 261 6.28 22.65 -6.88
N TYR A 262 6.27 21.52 -6.18
CA TYR A 262 7.49 20.90 -5.66
C TYR A 262 8.09 19.86 -6.63
N PHE A 263 7.28 18.94 -7.17
CA PHE A 263 7.80 17.85 -7.99
C PHE A 263 7.82 18.17 -9.48
N PHE A 264 6.85 18.94 -9.97
CA PHE A 264 6.65 19.26 -11.39
C PHE A 264 6.64 20.77 -11.68
N PRO A 265 7.71 21.50 -11.30
CA PRO A 265 7.79 22.94 -11.51
C PRO A 265 7.80 23.32 -12.99
#